data_AF-A0A9C6SJS6-F1
#
_entry.id   AF-A0A9C6SJS6-F1
#
_cell.length_a   1.000
_cell.length_b   1.000
_cell.length_c   1.000
_cell.angle_alpha   90.00
_cell.angle_beta   90.00
_cell.angle_gamma   90.00
#
_symmetry.space_group_name_H-M   'P 1'
#
loop_
_entity.id
_entity.type
_entity.pdbx_description
1 polymer ?
#
loop_
_entity_poly.entity_id
_entity_poly.type
_entity_poly.pdbx_seq_one_letter_code
_entity_poly.pdbx_strand_id
1 'polypeptide(L)'
;MKTDINDPWSGTDVPASSNDKCKNCFEDSFVENQTQHIKLADSEEYLEKLYSRLKSLQKGTSKKDLVTSLFEAKEDSIARLITSGCKLETEEEIEFASNPLIRHIAPHLQALSASELVHLLKADVLQVVSESAQQEEIATETSKQ
;
A
#
# COMPACT_ATOMS: atom_id res chain seq x y z
N MET A 1 10.21 -29.42 14.38
CA MET A 1 11.19 -28.44 14.91
C MET A 1 10.39 -27.21 15.30
N LYS A 2 10.31 -26.89 16.59
CA LYS A 2 9.60 -25.71 17.08
C LYS A 2 10.62 -24.58 17.11
N THR A 3 10.41 -23.53 16.34
CA THR A 3 11.27 -22.34 16.34
C THR A 3 10.81 -21.44 17.47
N ASP A 4 11.58 -21.39 18.56
CA ASP A 4 11.46 -20.38 19.60
C ASP A 4 11.70 -19.01 18.97
N ILE A 5 10.61 -18.26 18.79
CA ILE A 5 10.66 -16.83 18.50
C ILE A 5 10.90 -16.15 19.85
N ASN A 6 12.17 -15.99 20.19
CA ASN A 6 12.55 -15.12 21.30
C ASN A 6 12.33 -13.68 20.84
N ASP A 7 11.30 -13.06 21.40
CA ASP A 7 11.05 -11.63 21.25
C ASP A 7 12.21 -10.85 21.89
N PRO A 8 12.97 -10.04 21.11
CA PRO A 8 14.11 -9.29 21.62
C PRO A 8 13.73 -8.17 22.60
N TRP A 9 12.43 -7.93 22.84
CA TRP A 9 11.93 -6.99 23.86
C TRP A 9 11.30 -7.65 25.09
N SER A 10 11.33 -8.98 25.17
CA SER A 10 10.94 -9.68 26.39
C SER A 10 12.01 -9.45 27.46
N GLY A 11 11.71 -8.52 28.38
CA GLY A 11 12.58 -8.16 29.49
C GLY A 11 13.00 -9.41 30.25
N THR A 12 14.30 -9.64 30.30
CA THR A 12 14.93 -10.73 31.04
C THR A 12 14.39 -10.76 32.47
N ASP A 13 13.81 -11.89 32.86
CA ASP A 13 13.32 -12.14 34.22
C ASP A 13 14.44 -11.92 35.24
N VAL A 14 14.40 -10.78 35.94
CA VAL A 14 15.19 -10.55 37.15
C VAL A 14 14.44 -11.20 38.31
N PRO A 15 15.07 -12.08 39.11
CA PRO A 15 14.38 -12.76 40.18
C PRO A 15 13.94 -11.76 41.25
N ALA A 16 12.66 -11.88 41.61
CA ALA A 16 11.98 -11.07 42.60
C ALA A 16 12.73 -11.03 43.94
N SER A 17 13.12 -9.82 44.35
CA SER A 17 13.32 -9.48 45.76
C SER A 17 12.25 -8.47 46.17
N SER A 18 11.17 -9.01 46.74
CA SER A 18 10.41 -8.45 47.87
C SER A 18 10.73 -6.99 48.25
N ASN A 19 9.84 -6.04 47.96
CA ASN A 19 8.75 -5.62 48.87
C ASN A 19 8.06 -4.35 48.31
N ASP A 20 6.74 -4.47 48.14
CA ASP A 20 5.75 -3.43 48.41
C ASP A 20 6.08 -1.94 48.12
N LYS A 21 5.90 -1.53 46.86
CA LYS A 21 5.07 -0.38 46.42
C LYS A 21 5.31 -0.16 44.94
N CYS A 22 4.31 -0.50 44.14
CA CYS A 22 4.22 -0.12 42.73
C CYS A 22 4.40 1.41 42.61
N LYS A 23 5.57 1.84 42.16
CA LYS A 23 5.81 3.13 41.51
C LYS A 23 6.27 2.81 40.09
N ASN A 24 5.33 2.35 39.27
CA ASN A 24 5.51 2.28 37.82
C ASN A 24 5.45 3.70 37.22
N CYS A 25 6.32 4.59 37.71
CA CYS A 25 6.55 5.88 37.10
C CYS A 25 7.72 5.69 36.14
N PHE A 26 7.57 6.10 34.90
CA PHE A 26 8.70 6.31 34.01
C PHE A 26 9.65 7.27 34.73
N GLU A 27 10.88 6.84 35.02
CA GLU A 27 11.91 7.70 35.58
C GLU A 27 12.35 8.61 34.45
N ASP A 28 11.65 9.73 34.32
CA ASP A 28 11.93 10.69 33.27
C ASP A 28 13.35 11.23 33.48
N SER A 29 14.27 10.77 32.63
CA SER A 29 15.66 11.22 32.63
C SER A 29 15.80 12.63 32.06
N PHE A 30 14.70 13.29 31.67
CA PHE A 30 14.70 14.72 31.50
C PHE A 30 14.89 15.36 32.87
N VAL A 31 16.12 15.83 33.10
CA VAL A 31 16.55 16.47 34.34
C VAL A 31 15.68 17.71 34.59
N GLU A 32 14.57 17.51 35.31
CA GLU A 32 13.50 18.50 35.50
C GLU A 32 13.93 19.74 36.31
N ASN A 33 15.20 19.79 36.73
CA ASN A 33 15.78 20.85 37.57
C ASN A 33 17.16 21.34 37.11
N GLN A 34 17.48 21.33 35.81
CA GLN A 34 18.62 22.12 35.32
C GLN A 34 18.19 23.58 35.10
N THR A 35 18.19 24.37 36.17
CA THR A 35 17.89 25.82 36.15
C THR A 35 18.92 26.66 35.38
N GLN A 36 19.89 26.04 34.70
CA GLN A 36 20.98 26.70 34.00
C GLN A 36 21.28 26.03 32.65
N HIS A 37 20.28 25.91 31.78
CA HIS A 37 20.55 25.74 30.36
C HIS A 37 21.15 27.04 29.81
N ILE A 38 22.48 27.11 29.79
CA ILE A 38 23.20 28.24 29.19
C ILE A 38 23.00 28.14 27.68
N LYS A 39 22.37 29.18 27.12
CA LYS A 39 22.18 29.32 25.67
C LYS A 39 23.56 29.24 24.99
N LEU A 40 23.70 28.35 24.01
CA LEU A 40 24.94 28.18 23.25
C LEU A 40 25.36 29.52 22.62
N ALA A 41 26.66 29.81 22.61
CA ALA A 41 27.20 31.09 22.16
C ALA A 41 26.83 31.45 20.71
N ASP A 42 26.62 30.45 19.86
CA ASP A 42 26.29 30.55 18.42
C ASP A 42 24.79 30.39 18.13
N SER A 43 23.96 30.16 19.14
CA SER A 43 22.54 29.83 18.95
C SER A 43 21.74 30.94 18.26
N GLU A 44 22.10 32.21 18.45
CA GLU A 44 21.44 33.33 17.77
C GLU A 44 21.78 33.34 16.28
N GLU A 45 23.07 33.18 15.94
CA GLU A 45 23.53 33.07 14.55
C GLU A 45 22.89 31.87 13.84
N TYR A 46 22.81 30.74 14.54
CA TYR A 46 22.15 29.54 14.04
C TYR A 46 20.67 29.77 13.76
N LEU A 47 19.94 30.43 14.67
CA LEU A 47 18.53 30.75 14.49
C LEU A 47 18.32 31.73 13.33
N GLU A 48 19.13 32.78 13.21
CA GLU A 48 19.07 33.71 12.06
C GLU A 48 19.31 33.00 10.72
N LYS A 49 20.28 32.07 10.69
CA LYS A 49 20.55 31.23 9.51
C LYS A 49 19.38 30.30 9.20
N LEU A 50 18.70 29.78 10.21
CA LEU A 50 17.50 28.95 10.04
C LEU A 50 16.33 29.78 9.50
N TYR A 51 16.05 30.95 10.07
CA TYR A 51 14.97 31.83 9.64
C TYR A 51 15.20 32.39 8.24
N SER A 52 16.44 32.73 7.87
CA SER A 52 16.77 33.19 6.52
C SER A 52 16.54 32.09 5.48
N ARG A 53 16.93 30.84 5.77
CA ARG A 53 16.62 29.68 4.91
C ARG A 53 15.13 29.44 4.79
N LEU A 54 14.40 29.50 5.90
CA LEU A 54 12.94 29.32 5.92
C LEU A 54 12.22 30.41 5.12
N LYS A 55 12.68 31.66 5.21
CA LYS A 55 12.16 32.78 4.43
C LYS A 55 12.42 32.64 2.93
N SER A 56 13.59 32.11 2.55
CA SER A 56 13.90 31.79 1.15
C SER A 56 12.99 30.67 0.62
N LEU A 57 12.72 29.66 1.44
CA LEU A 57 11.81 28.56 1.08
C LEU A 57 10.36 29.06 0.93
N GLN A 58 9.87 29.85 1.89
CA GLN A 58 8.53 30.46 1.83
C GLN A 58 8.35 31.45 0.68
N LYS A 59 9.42 32.18 0.29
CA LYS A 59 9.39 33.06 -0.89
C LYS A 59 9.37 32.27 -2.21
N GLY A 60 10.00 31.10 -2.25
CA GLY A 60 10.05 30.23 -3.43
C GLY A 60 8.74 29.48 -3.67
N THR A 61 8.08 29.01 -2.61
CA THR A 61 6.82 28.24 -2.72
C THR A 61 5.63 29.17 -2.49
N SER A 62 5.16 29.85 -3.53
CA SER A 62 3.83 30.45 -3.45
C SER A 62 2.80 29.33 -3.22
N LYS A 63 1.75 29.55 -2.42
CA LYS A 63 0.68 28.55 -2.20
C LYS A 63 0.14 27.99 -3.52
N LYS A 64 0.11 28.81 -4.58
CA LYS A 64 -0.25 28.41 -5.95
C LYS A 64 0.70 27.34 -6.52
N ASP A 65 2.00 27.44 -6.23
CA ASP A 65 3.08 26.58 -6.73
C ASP A 65 3.08 25.21 -6.04
N LEU A 66 2.73 25.19 -4.75
CA LEU A 66 2.48 23.95 -4.03
C LEU A 66 1.22 23.24 -4.55
N VAL A 67 0.13 23.98 -4.81
CA VAL A 67 -1.10 23.39 -5.34
C VAL A 67 -0.88 22.85 -6.76
N THR A 68 -0.14 23.55 -7.62
CA THR A 68 0.22 23.04 -8.95
C THR A 68 1.12 21.81 -8.85
N SER A 69 2.14 21.83 -7.99
CA SER A 69 3.00 20.66 -7.77
C SER A 69 2.24 19.43 -7.27
N LEU A 70 1.30 19.62 -6.33
CA LEU A 70 0.43 18.53 -5.85
C LEU A 70 -0.53 18.04 -6.93
N PHE A 71 -1.04 18.94 -7.78
CA PHE A 71 -1.90 18.59 -8.90
C PHE A 71 -1.14 17.76 -9.94
N GLU A 72 0.07 18.17 -10.31
CA GLU A 72 0.96 17.42 -11.21
C GLU A 72 1.29 16.04 -10.64
N ALA A 73 1.63 15.95 -9.35
CA ALA A 73 1.90 14.67 -8.69
C ALA A 73 0.67 13.74 -8.67
N LYS A 74 -0.55 14.31 -8.51
CA LYS A 74 -1.80 13.55 -8.56
C LYS A 74 -2.03 12.97 -9.96
N GLU A 75 -1.89 13.79 -11.00
CA GLU A 75 -2.07 13.35 -12.40
C GLU A 75 -1.03 12.30 -12.81
N ASP A 76 0.24 12.48 -12.44
CA ASP A 76 1.30 11.49 -12.68
C ASP A 76 1.01 10.14 -11.98
N SER A 77 0.49 10.18 -10.75
CA SER A 77 0.09 8.97 -10.04
C SER A 77 -1.09 8.25 -10.72
N ILE A 78 -2.07 8.98 -11.24
CA ILE A 78 -3.21 8.40 -11.98
C ILE A 78 -2.71 7.80 -13.29
N ALA A 79 -1.88 8.51 -14.04
CA ALA A 79 -1.31 8.02 -15.30
C ALA A 79 -0.50 6.73 -15.07
N ARG A 80 0.31 6.68 -14.01
CA ARG A 80 1.01 5.45 -13.62
C ARG A 80 0.05 4.32 -13.30
N LEU A 81 -1.00 4.55 -12.52
CA LEU A 81 -1.96 3.51 -12.13
C LEU A 81 -2.73 2.94 -13.34
N ILE A 82 -3.14 3.81 -14.27
CA ILE A 82 -3.80 3.38 -15.51
C ILE A 82 -2.81 2.57 -16.37
N THR A 83 -1.57 3.05 -16.51
CA THR A 83 -0.55 2.39 -17.33
C THR A 83 -0.08 1.07 -16.73
N SER A 84 0.12 1.01 -15.41
CA SER A 84 0.47 -0.22 -14.71
C SER A 84 -0.70 -1.21 -14.67
N GLY A 85 -1.94 -0.71 -14.63
CA GLY A 85 -3.16 -1.50 -14.78
C GLY A 85 -3.33 -2.15 -16.16
N CYS A 86 -2.56 -1.74 -17.19
CA CYS A 86 -2.53 -2.47 -18.47
C CYS A 86 -1.63 -3.71 -18.42
N LYS A 87 -0.79 -3.87 -17.39
CA LYS A 87 0.05 -5.05 -17.18
C LYS A 87 -0.54 -5.91 -16.07
N LEU A 88 -1.79 -6.34 -16.27
CA LEU A 88 -2.49 -7.27 -15.36
C LEU A 88 -1.99 -8.71 -15.48
N GLU A 89 -1.25 -9.04 -16.53
CA GLU A 89 -0.58 -10.34 -16.62
C GLU A 89 0.63 -10.30 -15.68
N THR A 90 0.45 -10.91 -14.51
CA THR A 90 1.53 -11.25 -13.59
C THR A 90 2.58 -12.08 -14.34
N GLU A 91 3.87 -11.96 -13.99
CA GLU A 91 4.96 -12.73 -14.63
C GLU A 91 4.65 -14.24 -14.69
N GLU A 92 3.99 -14.74 -13.64
CA GLU A 92 3.50 -16.13 -13.56
C GLU A 92 2.47 -16.44 -14.65
N GLU A 93 1.52 -15.54 -14.95
CA GLU A 93 0.52 -15.74 -16.02
C GLU A 93 1.19 -15.83 -17.40
N ILE A 94 2.24 -15.02 -17.64
CA ILE A 94 3.00 -15.02 -18.89
C ILE A 94 3.76 -16.35 -19.05
N GLU A 95 4.37 -16.86 -17.98
CA GLU A 95 5.09 -18.13 -18.00
C GLU A 95 4.14 -19.31 -18.24
N PHE A 96 2.98 -19.35 -17.56
CA PHE A 96 1.95 -20.36 -17.78
C PHE A 96 1.34 -20.32 -19.18
N ALA A 97 1.16 -19.12 -19.77
CA ALA A 97 0.67 -18.97 -21.13
C ALA A 97 1.70 -19.41 -22.17
N SER A 98 2.99 -19.18 -21.91
CA SER A 98 4.08 -19.51 -22.83
C SER A 98 4.37 -21.01 -22.92
N ASN A 99 4.14 -21.76 -21.82
CA ASN A 99 4.46 -23.19 -21.78
C ASN A 99 3.29 -24.03 -21.20
N PRO A 100 2.46 -24.64 -22.06
CA PRO A 100 1.28 -25.40 -21.65
C PRO A 100 1.61 -26.69 -20.89
N LEU A 101 2.86 -27.17 -20.91
CA LEU A 101 3.29 -28.34 -20.16
C LEU A 101 3.38 -28.06 -18.65
N ILE A 102 3.61 -26.80 -18.25
CA ILE A 102 3.74 -26.42 -16.84
C ILE A 102 2.46 -26.75 -16.05
N ARG A 103 1.30 -26.60 -16.69
CA ARG A 103 0.00 -26.98 -16.09
C ARG A 103 -0.10 -28.47 -15.78
N HIS A 104 0.55 -29.34 -16.56
CA HIS A 104 0.47 -30.78 -16.38
C HIS A 104 1.38 -31.28 -15.26
N ILE A 105 2.54 -30.64 -15.06
CA ILE A 105 3.53 -31.04 -14.05
C ILE A 105 3.24 -30.47 -12.66
N ALA A 106 2.48 -29.36 -12.58
CA ALA A 106 2.08 -28.75 -11.31
C ALA A 106 0.55 -28.51 -11.26
N PRO A 107 -0.28 -29.57 -11.15
CA PRO A 107 -1.74 -29.43 -11.15
C PRO A 107 -2.28 -28.61 -9.96
N HIS A 108 -1.55 -28.61 -8.85
CA HIS A 108 -1.90 -27.84 -7.65
C HIS A 108 -1.77 -26.32 -7.85
N LEU A 109 -1.08 -25.87 -8.91
CA LEU A 109 -0.98 -24.47 -9.32
C LEU A 109 -1.97 -24.10 -10.43
N GLN A 110 -2.88 -25.00 -10.83
CA GLN A 110 -3.95 -24.74 -11.80
C GLN A 110 -5.09 -23.89 -11.20
N ALA A 111 -4.77 -22.85 -10.43
CA ALA A 111 -5.74 -21.81 -10.17
C ALA A 111 -5.98 -21.06 -11.50
N LEU A 112 -7.25 -20.84 -11.86
CA LEU A 112 -7.59 -20.00 -13.01
C LEU A 112 -6.89 -18.65 -12.85
N SER A 113 -6.16 -18.22 -13.87
CA SER A 113 -5.52 -16.92 -13.86
C SER A 113 -6.59 -15.82 -13.80
N ALA A 114 -6.22 -14.61 -13.34
CA ALA A 114 -7.18 -13.51 -13.28
C ALA A 114 -7.70 -13.18 -14.69
N SER A 115 -6.83 -13.27 -15.69
CA SER A 115 -7.17 -13.13 -17.11
C SER A 115 -8.13 -14.23 -17.61
N GLU A 116 -7.91 -15.50 -17.26
CA GLU A 116 -8.81 -16.61 -17.61
C GLU A 116 -10.19 -16.47 -16.95
N LEU A 117 -10.23 -16.05 -15.69
CA LEU A 117 -11.48 -15.80 -14.97
C LEU A 117 -12.30 -14.69 -15.63
N VAL A 118 -11.63 -13.62 -16.06
CA VAL A 118 -12.29 -12.53 -16.80
C VAL A 118 -12.82 -13.02 -18.15
N HIS A 119 -12.08 -13.88 -18.86
CA HIS A 119 -12.54 -14.46 -20.12
C HIS A 119 -13.75 -15.38 -19.92
N LEU A 120 -13.75 -16.22 -18.87
CA LEU A 120 -14.90 -17.04 -18.47
C LEU A 120 -16.12 -16.17 -18.17
N LEU A 121 -15.96 -15.13 -17.35
CA LEU A 121 -17.07 -14.23 -17.01
C LEU A 121 -17.64 -13.53 -18.25
N LYS A 122 -16.77 -13.09 -19.17
CA LYS A 122 -17.21 -12.51 -20.45
C LYS A 122 -17.99 -13.52 -21.30
N ALA A 123 -17.54 -14.77 -21.34
CA ALA A 123 -18.22 -15.84 -22.07
C ALA A 123 -19.61 -16.12 -21.47
N ASP A 124 -19.73 -16.20 -20.14
CA ASP A 124 -21.01 -16.40 -19.46
C ASP A 124 -21.99 -15.26 -19.77
N VAL A 125 -21.53 -14.01 -19.73
CA VAL A 125 -22.36 -12.85 -20.08
C VAL A 125 -22.81 -12.92 -21.54
N LEU A 126 -21.90 -13.24 -22.46
CA LEU A 126 -22.25 -13.40 -23.89
C LEU A 126 -23.22 -14.55 -24.12
N GLN A 127 -23.08 -15.66 -23.39
CA GLN A 127 -24.00 -16.79 -23.46
C GLN A 127 -25.41 -16.37 -23.05
N VAL A 128 -25.56 -15.69 -21.92
CA VAL A 128 -26.86 -15.17 -21.45
C VAL A 128 -27.51 -14.27 -22.51
N VAL A 129 -26.73 -13.36 -23.11
CA VAL A 129 -27.21 -12.47 -24.17
C VAL A 129 -27.64 -13.28 -25.41
N SER A 130 -26.86 -14.27 -25.82
CA SER A 130 -27.17 -15.10 -26.99
C SER A 130 -28.41 -15.97 -26.80
N GLU A 131 -28.61 -16.54 -25.60
CA GLU A 131 -29.78 -17.34 -25.25
C GLU A 131 -31.04 -16.47 -25.22
N SER A 132 -30.95 -15.25 -24.67
CA SER A 132 -32.08 -14.30 -24.69
C SER A 132 -32.46 -13.87 -26.11
N ALA A 133 -31.48 -13.63 -26.99
CA ALA A 133 -31.71 -13.25 -28.38
C ALA A 133 -32.40 -14.38 -29.17
N GLN A 134 -31.96 -15.63 -28.96
CA GLN A 134 -32.61 -16.80 -29.57
C GLN A 134 -34.04 -17.00 -29.07
N GLN A 135 -34.31 -16.78 -27.78
CA GLN A 135 -35.66 -16.92 -27.23
C GLN A 135 -36.63 -15.85 -27.75
N GLU A 136 -36.18 -14.61 -27.95
CA GLU A 136 -36.99 -13.56 -28.60
C GLU A 136 -37.28 -13.90 -30.07
N GLU A 137 -36.31 -14.43 -30.81
CA GLU A 137 -36.48 -14.83 -32.20
C GLU A 137 -37.55 -15.94 -32.33
N ILE A 138 -37.47 -16.99 -31.50
CA ILE A 138 -38.45 -18.10 -31.47
C ILE A 138 -39.85 -17.63 -31.07
N ALA A 139 -39.97 -16.67 -30.13
CA ALA A 139 -41.26 -16.11 -29.71
C ALA A 139 -41.92 -15.28 -30.83
N THR A 140 -41.12 -14.58 -31.65
CA THR A 140 -41.65 -13.80 -32.77
C THR A 140 -42.03 -14.65 -33.99
N GLU A 141 -41.39 -15.81 -34.19
CA GLU A 141 -41.74 -16.74 -35.25
C GLU A 141 -43.01 -17.53 -34.93
N THR A 142 -43.17 -17.97 -33.68
CA THR A 142 -44.39 -18.70 -33.23
C THR A 142 -45.63 -17.82 -33.19
N SER A 143 -45.50 -16.51 -33.03
CA SER A 143 -46.63 -15.56 -33.06
C SER A 143 -47.04 -15.13 -34.48
N LYS A 144 -46.31 -15.54 -35.53
CA LYS A 144 -46.61 -15.22 -36.94
C LYS A 144 -47.21 -16.39 -37.72
N GLN A 145 -47.38 -17.56 -37.11
CA GLN A 145 -48.18 -18.68 -37.62
C GLN A 145 -49.60 -18.63 -37.04
#